data_AF-A0A2N2FFX2-F1
#
_entry.id   AF-A0A2N2FFX2-F1
#
_cell.length_a   1.000
_cell.length_b   1.000
_cell.length_c   1.000
_cell.angle_alpha   90.00
_cell.angle_beta   90.00
_cell.angle_gamma   90.00
#
_symmetry.space_group_name_H-M   'P 1'
#
loop_
_entity.id
_entity.type
_entity.pdbx_description
1 polymer ?
#
loop_
_entity_poly.entity_id
_entity_poly.type
_entity_poly.pdbx_seq_one_letter_code
_entity_poly.pdbx_strand_id
1 'polypeptide(L)'
;MPDLGRDYRIIGFLCNWCSYGGADAAGVARFNQPTDLRIIRVPCSGRVDPMFVAKALLSGADGVLVSGCHPRDCHYTEGNLYARRRLELLRRFLPIIGIDEGRFEYVWVSASEGSRWRDMVTKFTDKIHSLGHIPRMAETARTLCALEGMLGASSAQPDMWHADASGRQPRHDALLHMDDYKEVMDGE
;
A
#
# COMPACT_ATOMS: atom_id res chain seq x y z
N MET A 1 -23.52 -2.45 5.25
CA MET A 1 -22.03 -2.47 5.29
C MET A 1 -21.54 -2.44 3.85
N PRO A 2 -20.80 -1.41 3.43
CA PRO A 2 -20.52 -1.11 2.02
C PRO A 2 -19.51 -2.05 1.31
N ASP A 3 -19.02 -3.07 1.99
CA ASP A 3 -17.91 -3.95 1.58
C ASP A 3 -18.30 -5.41 1.33
N LEU A 4 -19.57 -5.78 1.52
CA LEU A 4 -20.09 -7.11 1.22
C LEU A 4 -20.11 -7.36 -0.30
N GLY A 5 -19.15 -8.15 -0.80
CA GLY A 5 -19.14 -8.64 -2.18
C GLY A 5 -17.97 -8.17 -3.05
N ARG A 6 -16.95 -7.48 -2.48
CA ARG A 6 -15.72 -7.18 -3.21
C ARG A 6 -14.62 -8.20 -2.90
N ASP A 7 -13.83 -8.57 -3.90
CA ASP A 7 -12.66 -9.42 -3.68
C ASP A 7 -11.60 -8.71 -2.82
N TYR A 8 -10.85 -9.50 -2.05
CA TYR A 8 -9.67 -9.02 -1.35
C TYR A 8 -8.58 -8.63 -2.35
N ARG A 9 -7.92 -7.51 -2.09
CA ARG A 9 -6.83 -7.01 -2.93
C ARG A 9 -5.56 -6.91 -2.12
N ILE A 10 -4.65 -7.83 -2.36
CA ILE A 10 -3.30 -7.81 -1.78
C ILE A 10 -2.30 -7.43 -2.87
N ILE A 11 -1.45 -6.44 -2.60
CA ILE A 11 -0.39 -6.01 -3.52
C ILE A 11 0.95 -6.57 -3.04
N GLY A 12 1.68 -7.25 -3.92
CA GLY A 12 3.00 -7.82 -3.61
C GLY A 12 4.12 -7.14 -4.40
N PHE A 13 5.10 -6.52 -3.73
CA PHE A 13 6.32 -6.06 -4.40
C PHE A 13 7.42 -7.12 -4.28
N LEU A 14 7.82 -7.71 -5.40
CA LEU A 14 8.79 -8.81 -5.40
C LEU A 14 10.08 -8.41 -6.10
N CYS A 15 11.20 -8.66 -5.43
CA CYS A 15 12.53 -8.62 -6.02
C CYS A 15 12.63 -9.62 -7.19
N ASN A 16 13.14 -9.15 -8.33
CA ASN A 16 13.31 -9.93 -9.54
C ASN A 16 14.20 -11.17 -9.34
N TRP A 17 15.28 -11.04 -8.59
CA TRP A 17 16.35 -12.06 -8.55
C TRP A 17 16.05 -13.25 -7.64
N CYS A 18 15.28 -13.04 -6.57
CA CYS A 18 15.04 -14.06 -5.55
C CYS A 18 13.56 -14.35 -5.42
N SER A 19 12.80 -13.40 -4.90
CA SER A 19 11.40 -13.62 -4.53
C SER A 19 10.48 -13.87 -5.71
N TYR A 20 10.70 -13.20 -6.84
CA TYR A 20 9.97 -13.48 -8.07
C TYR A 20 10.28 -14.91 -8.57
N GLY A 21 11.55 -15.32 -8.53
CA GLY A 21 11.94 -16.71 -8.81
C GLY A 21 11.33 -17.72 -7.83
N GLY A 22 11.18 -17.37 -6.54
CA GLY A 22 10.51 -18.19 -5.54
C GLY A 22 9.02 -18.36 -5.83
N ALA A 23 8.36 -17.30 -6.31
CA ALA A 23 6.98 -17.36 -6.78
C ALA A 23 6.85 -18.24 -8.05
N ASP A 24 7.77 -18.10 -9.00
CA ASP A 24 7.83 -18.94 -10.20
C ASP A 24 8.07 -20.42 -9.84
N ALA A 25 9.00 -20.69 -8.91
CA ALA A 25 9.27 -22.04 -8.40
C ALA A 25 8.03 -22.66 -7.76
N ALA A 26 7.25 -21.89 -7.02
CA ALA A 26 5.98 -22.35 -6.46
C ALA A 26 4.95 -22.69 -7.54
N GLY A 27 4.90 -21.90 -8.62
CA GLY A 27 4.05 -22.17 -9.79
C GLY A 27 4.47 -23.42 -10.55
N VAL A 28 5.77 -23.59 -10.82
CA VAL A 28 6.33 -24.79 -11.47
C VAL A 28 6.07 -26.05 -10.65
N ALA A 29 6.20 -25.96 -9.32
CA ALA A 29 5.88 -27.04 -8.39
C ALA A 29 4.37 -27.30 -8.23
N ARG A 30 3.51 -26.50 -8.88
CA ARG A 30 2.04 -26.58 -8.80
C ARG A 30 1.50 -26.47 -7.37
N PHE A 31 2.14 -25.65 -6.54
CA PHE A 31 1.61 -25.37 -5.21
C PHE A 31 0.33 -24.56 -5.32
N ASN A 32 -0.71 -24.99 -4.60
CA ASN A 32 -1.94 -24.20 -4.46
C ASN A 32 -1.65 -22.92 -3.68
N GLN A 33 -2.13 -21.79 -4.19
CA GLN A 33 -1.87 -20.46 -3.62
C GLN A 33 -3.14 -19.61 -3.69
N PRO A 34 -3.35 -18.70 -2.71
CA PRO A 34 -4.45 -17.76 -2.78
C PRO A 34 -4.36 -16.84 -4.00
N THR A 35 -5.51 -16.46 -4.55
CA THR A 35 -5.61 -15.65 -5.78
C THR A 35 -5.73 -14.14 -5.52
N ASP A 36 -5.70 -13.71 -4.26
CA ASP A 36 -5.90 -12.30 -3.88
C ASP A 36 -4.66 -11.41 -4.15
N LEU A 37 -3.48 -12.04 -4.26
CA LEU A 37 -2.19 -11.39 -4.41
C LEU A 37 -1.91 -11.00 -5.87
N ARG A 38 -1.64 -9.72 -6.09
CA ARG A 38 -1.19 -9.16 -7.39
C ARG A 38 0.25 -8.71 -7.28
N ILE A 39 1.11 -9.33 -8.08
CA ILE A 39 2.57 -9.13 -8.02
C ILE A 39 2.98 -7.95 -8.90
N ILE A 40 3.74 -7.03 -8.31
CA ILE A 40 4.51 -5.97 -8.97
C ILE A 40 5.98 -6.36 -8.86
N ARG A 41 6.59 -6.64 -10.01
CA ARG A 41 8.00 -6.98 -10.09
C ARG A 41 8.86 -5.72 -10.01
N VAL A 42 9.85 -5.74 -9.11
CA VAL A 42 10.86 -4.69 -8.96
C VAL A 42 12.26 -5.29 -9.09
N PRO A 43 13.27 -4.55 -9.57
CA PRO A 43 14.63 -5.09 -9.70
C PRO A 43 15.18 -5.57 -8.35
N CYS A 44 14.90 -4.83 -7.27
CA CYS A 44 15.35 -5.13 -5.92
C CYS A 44 14.29 -4.71 -4.89
N SER A 45 14.20 -5.38 -3.75
CA SER A 45 13.41 -4.90 -2.61
C SER A 45 13.89 -3.52 -2.11
N GLY A 46 15.17 -3.18 -2.30
CA GLY A 46 15.71 -1.84 -2.04
C GLY A 46 15.07 -0.72 -2.87
N ARG A 47 14.41 -1.06 -3.99
CA ARG A 47 13.68 -0.09 -4.83
C ARG A 47 12.31 0.28 -4.26
N VAL A 48 11.79 -0.52 -3.33
CA VAL A 48 10.48 -0.30 -2.71
C VAL A 48 10.60 0.86 -1.74
N ASP A 49 10.03 1.99 -2.14
CA ASP A 49 9.86 3.14 -1.27
C ASP A 49 8.69 2.88 -0.29
N PRO A 50 8.84 3.17 1.02
CA PRO A 50 7.74 3.07 1.98
C PRO A 50 6.44 3.79 1.55
N MET A 51 6.55 4.87 0.78
CA MET A 51 5.39 5.60 0.26
C MET A 51 4.58 4.78 -0.74
N PHE A 52 5.19 3.83 -1.46
CA PHE A 52 4.42 2.93 -2.34
C PHE A 52 3.51 2.01 -1.52
N VAL A 53 3.99 1.52 -0.38
CA VAL A 53 3.21 0.67 0.53
C VAL A 53 2.08 1.48 1.17
N ALA A 54 2.41 2.65 1.73
CA ALA A 54 1.43 3.54 2.35
C ALA A 54 0.35 3.96 1.34
N LYS A 55 0.76 4.36 0.13
CA LYS A 55 -0.17 4.73 -0.94
C LYS A 55 -1.09 3.58 -1.33
N ALA A 56 -0.57 2.37 -1.47
CA ALA A 56 -1.39 1.20 -1.81
C ALA A 56 -2.47 0.93 -0.76
N LEU A 57 -2.12 0.99 0.53
CA LEU A 57 -3.08 0.83 1.63
C LEU A 57 -4.13 1.95 1.63
N LEU A 58 -3.70 3.21 1.52
CA LEU A 58 -4.61 4.37 1.45
C LEU A 58 -5.51 4.35 0.21
N SER A 59 -5.07 3.73 -0.88
CA SER A 59 -5.87 3.50 -2.09
C SER A 59 -6.83 2.30 -1.99
N GLY A 60 -6.91 1.65 -0.82
CA GLY A 60 -7.87 0.58 -0.54
C GLY A 60 -7.38 -0.82 -0.90
N ALA A 61 -6.07 -1.06 -0.89
CA ALA A 61 -5.53 -2.42 -0.82
C ALA A 61 -5.72 -2.97 0.59
N ASP A 62 -6.24 -4.18 0.70
CA ASP A 62 -6.56 -4.81 1.99
C ASP A 62 -5.29 -5.28 2.73
N GLY A 63 -4.23 -5.56 1.96
CA GLY A 63 -2.88 -5.80 2.48
C GLY A 63 -1.78 -5.53 1.45
N VAL A 64 -0.56 -5.32 1.94
CA VAL A 64 0.65 -5.15 1.11
C VAL A 64 1.76 -6.06 1.61
N LEU A 65 2.35 -6.81 0.69
CA LEU A 65 3.48 -7.71 0.92
C LEU A 65 4.71 -7.17 0.18
N VAL A 66 5.86 -7.14 0.84
CA VAL A 66 7.16 -6.89 0.16
C VAL A 66 8.04 -8.11 0.33
N SER A 67 8.60 -8.65 -0.74
CA SER A 67 9.46 -9.82 -0.69
C SER A 67 10.81 -9.56 -1.37
N GLY A 68 11.89 -9.91 -0.68
CA GLY A 68 13.26 -9.79 -1.18
C GLY A 68 14.12 -11.03 -0.97
N CYS A 69 15.38 -10.94 -1.40
CA CYS A 69 16.41 -11.93 -1.10
C CYS A 69 16.69 -11.99 0.41
N HIS A 70 17.18 -13.13 0.90
CA HIS A 70 17.68 -13.25 2.28
C HIS A 70 18.78 -12.22 2.56
N PRO A 71 18.89 -11.72 3.81
CA PRO A 71 20.01 -10.87 4.20
C PRO A 71 21.34 -11.54 3.83
N ARG A 72 22.24 -10.77 3.21
CA ARG A 72 23.54 -11.21 2.63
C ARG A 72 23.47 -11.87 1.24
N ASP A 73 22.29 -12.25 0.75
CA ASP A 73 22.12 -12.85 -0.59
C ASP A 73 21.55 -11.84 -1.62
N CYS A 74 21.67 -10.54 -1.33
CA CYS A 74 21.15 -9.53 -2.25
C CYS A 74 21.98 -9.51 -3.53
N HIS A 75 21.32 -9.60 -4.68
CA HIS A 75 21.98 -9.43 -5.98
C HIS A 75 22.71 -8.08 -6.11
N TYR A 76 22.20 -7.05 -5.43
CA TYR A 76 22.80 -5.71 -5.38
C TYR A 76 23.55 -5.46 -4.06
N THR A 77 24.10 -6.51 -3.45
CA THR A 77 24.91 -6.54 -2.22
C THR A 77 24.13 -6.18 -0.94
N GLU A 78 23.54 -4.99 -0.86
CA GLU A 78 22.96 -4.46 0.39
C GLU A 78 21.54 -3.90 0.25
N GLY A 79 20.96 -3.90 -0.96
CA GLY A 79 19.65 -3.29 -1.23
C GLY A 79 18.54 -3.75 -0.28
N ASN A 80 18.51 -5.03 0.08
CA ASN A 80 17.54 -5.58 1.03
C ASN A 80 17.78 -5.14 2.49
N LEU A 81 19.01 -4.81 2.88
CA LEU A 81 19.33 -4.30 4.22
C LEU A 81 18.79 -2.88 4.40
N TYR A 82 18.92 -2.03 3.38
CA TYR A 82 18.28 -0.71 3.35
C TYR A 82 16.76 -0.83 3.39
N ALA A 83 16.19 -1.75 2.60
CA ALA A 83 14.75 -2.02 2.60
C ALA A 83 14.26 -2.43 3.99
N ARG A 84 14.94 -3.39 4.65
CA ARG A 84 14.57 -3.87 5.98
C ARG A 84 14.41 -2.72 6.99
N ARG A 85 15.37 -1.79 7.04
CA ARG A 85 15.30 -0.64 7.95
C ARG A 85 14.09 0.26 7.66
N ARG A 86 13.89 0.61 6.38
CA ARG A 86 12.79 1.50 5.96
C ARG A 86 11.41 0.87 6.15
N LEU A 87 11.28 -0.41 5.80
CA LEU A 87 10.03 -1.15 5.89
C LEU A 87 9.66 -1.48 7.34
N GLU A 88 10.65 -1.75 8.20
CA GLU A 88 10.40 -1.92 9.65
C GLU A 88 9.89 -0.63 10.29
N LEU A 89 10.48 0.52 9.94
CA LEU A 89 9.99 1.81 10.41
C LEU A 89 8.56 2.09 9.91
N LEU A 90 8.28 1.78 8.64
CA LEU A 90 6.92 1.91 8.10
C LEU A 90 5.93 1.04 8.87
N ARG A 91 6.24 -0.24 9.12
CA ARG A 91 5.36 -1.17 9.85
C ARG A 91 4.92 -0.57 11.19
N ARG A 92 5.86 -0.01 11.94
CA ARG A 92 5.59 0.64 13.24
C ARG A 92 4.87 1.98 13.12
N PHE A 93 4.97 2.64 11.96
CA PHE A 93 4.30 3.90 11.69
C PHE A 93 2.83 3.73 11.26
N LEU A 94 2.46 2.60 10.65
CA LEU A 94 1.09 2.35 10.18
C LEU A 94 0.01 2.56 11.27
N PRO A 95 0.17 2.07 12.51
CA PRO A 95 -0.82 2.30 13.56
C PRO A 95 -1.01 3.77 13.91
N ILE A 96 0.03 4.60 13.78
CA ILE A 96 -0.03 6.04 14.06
C ILE A 96 -0.97 6.75 13.09
N ILE A 97 -1.04 6.27 11.85
CA ILE A 97 -1.95 6.78 10.81
C ILE A 97 -3.29 6.02 10.75
N GLY A 98 -3.60 5.21 11.77
CA GLY A 98 -4.86 4.49 11.88
C GLY A 98 -4.98 3.25 10.98
N ILE A 99 -3.85 2.71 10.49
CA ILE A 99 -3.82 1.48 9.70
C ILE A 99 -3.26 0.35 10.56
N ASP A 100 -3.99 -0.76 10.64
CA ASP A 100 -3.54 -1.97 11.33
C ASP A 100 -2.19 -2.45 10.75
N GLU A 101 -1.17 -2.58 11.60
CA GLU A 101 0.17 -3.02 11.18
C GLU A 101 0.16 -4.40 10.51
N GLY A 102 -0.84 -5.21 10.82
CA GLY A 102 -1.05 -6.53 10.26
C GLY A 102 -1.42 -6.54 8.78
N ARG A 103 -1.80 -5.38 8.22
CA ARG A 103 -2.03 -5.19 6.78
C ARG A 103 -0.76 -5.03 5.97
N PHE A 104 0.40 -4.99 6.61
CA PHE A 104 1.69 -4.91 5.94
C PHE A 104 2.66 -5.97 6.47
N GLU A 105 3.35 -6.64 5.55
CA GLU A 105 4.41 -7.59 5.91
C GLU A 105 5.56 -7.49 4.91
N TYR A 106 6.79 -7.69 5.38
CA TYR A 106 7.95 -7.87 4.51
C TYR A 106 8.63 -9.20 4.84
N VAL A 107 8.99 -9.95 3.79
CA VAL A 107 9.47 -11.34 3.90
C VAL A 107 10.71 -11.55 3.05
N TRP A 108 11.49 -12.58 3.39
CA TRP A 108 12.69 -12.95 2.65
C TRP A 108 12.54 -14.37 2.11
N VAL A 109 12.65 -14.49 0.78
CA VAL A 109 12.42 -15.71 0.01
C VAL A 109 13.41 -15.75 -1.15
N SER A 110 14.23 -16.80 -1.20
CA SER A 110 15.15 -17.10 -2.29
C SER A 110 14.44 -17.73 -3.49
N ALA A 111 15.14 -17.83 -4.63
CA ALA A 111 14.57 -18.36 -5.85
C ALA A 111 14.19 -19.85 -5.78
N SER A 112 14.84 -20.63 -4.90
CA SER A 112 14.57 -22.06 -4.73
C SER A 112 13.54 -22.37 -3.64
N GLU A 113 13.00 -21.35 -2.98
CA GLU A 113 12.13 -21.49 -1.81
C GLU A 113 10.63 -21.40 -2.16
N GLY A 114 10.19 -22.14 -3.18
CA GLY A 114 8.79 -22.14 -3.61
C GLY A 114 7.79 -22.59 -2.53
N SER A 115 8.18 -23.55 -1.67
CA SER A 115 7.32 -24.01 -0.56
C SER A 115 7.15 -22.93 0.50
N ARG A 116 8.23 -22.23 0.85
CA ARG A 116 8.22 -21.08 1.76
C ARG A 116 7.41 -19.93 1.18
N TRP A 117 7.55 -19.64 -0.12
CA TRP A 117 6.73 -18.63 -0.79
C TRP A 117 5.24 -18.92 -0.59
N ARG A 118 4.79 -20.13 -0.93
CA ARG A 118 3.41 -20.58 -0.71
C ARG A 118 2.98 -20.35 0.74
N ASP A 119 3.76 -20.83 1.71
CA ASP A 119 3.38 -20.72 3.14
C ASP A 119 3.24 -19.27 3.60
N MET A 120 4.16 -18.39 3.18
CA MET A 120 4.13 -16.98 3.56
C MET A 120 2.94 -16.26 2.91
N VAL A 121 2.63 -16.55 1.64
CA VAL A 121 1.47 -15.94 0.96
C VAL A 121 0.18 -16.44 1.58
N THR A 122 0.01 -17.74 1.81
CA THR A 122 -1.19 -18.29 2.46
C THR A 122 -1.39 -17.67 3.84
N LYS A 123 -0.36 -17.68 4.68
CA LYS A 123 -0.43 -17.11 6.03
C LYS A 123 -0.78 -15.61 6.00
N PHE A 124 -0.22 -14.87 5.05
CA PHE A 124 -0.51 -13.44 4.94
C PHE A 124 -1.94 -13.21 4.44
N THR A 125 -2.40 -13.96 3.45
CA THR A 125 -3.79 -13.88 2.98
C THR A 125 -4.79 -14.19 4.08
N ASP A 126 -4.59 -15.28 4.83
CA ASP A 126 -5.46 -15.66 5.95
C ASP A 126 -5.53 -14.54 7.00
N LYS A 127 -4.38 -13.92 7.29
CA LYS A 127 -4.30 -12.74 8.16
C LYS A 127 -5.15 -11.59 7.62
N ILE A 128 -5.03 -11.25 6.34
CA ILE A 128 -5.85 -10.18 5.73
C ILE A 128 -7.34 -10.51 5.77
N HIS A 129 -7.73 -11.75 5.50
CA HIS A 129 -9.12 -12.18 5.58
C HIS A 129 -9.66 -12.04 7.01
N SER A 130 -8.88 -12.39 8.04
CA SER A 130 -9.29 -12.21 9.43
C SER A 130 -9.42 -10.74 9.86
N LEU A 131 -8.63 -9.84 9.28
CA LEU A 131 -8.71 -8.39 9.51
C LEU A 131 -9.88 -7.73 8.75
N GLY A 132 -10.45 -8.43 7.77
CA GLY A 132 -11.48 -7.91 6.89
C GLY A 132 -10.98 -6.80 5.96
N HIS A 133 -11.91 -6.24 5.18
CA HIS A 133 -11.60 -5.19 4.22
C HIS A 133 -11.08 -3.92 4.88
N ILE A 134 -10.11 -3.28 4.25
CA ILE A 134 -9.73 -1.92 4.64
C ILE A 134 -10.88 -0.96 4.28
N PRO A 135 -11.28 -0.04 5.18
CA PRO A 135 -12.25 1.00 4.84
C PRO A 135 -11.67 1.89 3.74
N ARG A 136 -12.41 2.12 2.66
CA ARG A 136 -11.95 3.06 1.62
C ARG A 136 -12.22 4.47 2.10
N MET A 137 -11.23 5.36 2.05
CA MET A 137 -11.39 6.73 2.55
C MET A 137 -12.58 7.48 1.92
N ALA A 138 -12.86 7.28 0.63
CA ALA A 138 -14.03 7.87 -0.03
C ALA A 138 -15.36 7.29 0.48
N GLU A 139 -15.40 6.02 0.86
CA GLU A 139 -16.59 5.37 1.44
C GLU A 139 -16.74 5.75 2.92
N THR A 140 -15.64 5.85 3.66
CA THR A 140 -15.62 6.35 5.04
C THR A 140 -16.13 7.79 5.10
N ALA A 141 -15.66 8.69 4.23
CA ALA A 141 -16.13 10.07 4.17
C ALA A 141 -17.63 10.15 3.84
N ARG A 142 -18.11 9.33 2.88
CA ARG A 142 -19.55 9.25 2.57
C ARG A 142 -20.38 8.71 3.73
N THR A 143 -19.87 7.70 4.43
CA THR A 143 -20.58 7.07 5.55
C THR A 143 -20.61 7.99 6.76
N LEU A 144 -19.51 8.68 7.06
CA LEU A 144 -19.45 9.71 8.12
C LEU A 144 -20.40 10.85 7.82
N CYS A 145 -20.35 11.43 6.62
CA CYS A 145 -21.27 12.49 6.20
C CYS A 145 -22.75 12.04 6.28
N ALA A 146 -23.06 10.80 5.88
CA ALA A 146 -24.40 10.24 6.01
C ALA A 146 -24.82 10.06 7.48
N LEU A 147 -23.92 9.59 8.35
CA LEU A 147 -24.19 9.42 9.77
C LEU A 147 -24.33 10.76 10.50
N GLU A 148 -23.53 11.76 10.17
CA GLU A 148 -23.65 13.14 10.66
C GLU A 148 -25.00 13.74 10.29
N GLY A 149 -25.45 13.51 9.04
CA GLY A 149 -26.78 13.91 8.58
C GLY A 149 -27.92 13.18 9.31
N MET A 150 -27.74 11.92 9.70
CA MET A 150 -28.73 11.14 10.46
C MET A 150 -28.76 11.46 11.95
N LEU A 151 -27.61 11.81 12.54
CA LEU A 151 -27.48 12.13 13.96
C LEU A 151 -27.80 13.60 14.28
N GLY A 152 -28.09 14.42 13.27
CA GLY A 152 -28.44 15.84 13.46
C GLY A 152 -27.33 16.65 14.15
N ALA A 153 -26.10 16.13 14.17
CA ALA A 153 -24.96 16.81 14.75
C ALA A 153 -24.51 17.92 13.81
N SER A 154 -25.11 19.10 13.97
CA SER A 154 -24.51 20.35 13.51
C SER A 154 -23.27 20.61 14.36
N SER A 155 -22.15 20.01 13.99
CA SER A 155 -20.84 20.44 14.49
C SER A 155 -20.07 21.02 13.32
N ALA A 156 -20.13 22.35 13.23
CA ALA A 156 -19.23 23.23 12.51
C ALA A 156 -18.92 22.83 11.06
N GLN A 157 -19.39 23.67 10.13
CA GLN A 157 -18.69 23.82 8.85
C GLN A 157 -17.18 23.87 9.14
N PRO A 158 -16.34 23.04 8.50
CA PRO A 158 -14.91 23.32 8.48
C PRO A 158 -14.80 24.73 7.93
N ASP A 159 -14.28 25.60 8.77
CA ASP A 159 -13.91 26.96 8.50
C ASP A 159 -13.22 27.04 7.14
N MET A 160 -14.00 27.55 6.19
CA MET A 160 -13.61 28.57 5.24
C MET A 160 -12.09 28.79 5.17
N TRP A 161 -11.40 28.04 4.32
CA TRP A 161 -10.46 28.71 3.43
C TRP A 161 -11.27 29.81 2.73
N HIS A 162 -11.04 31.05 3.15
CA HIS A 162 -11.79 32.22 2.72
C HIS A 162 -12.07 32.17 1.22
N ALA A 163 -13.32 31.86 0.86
CA ALA A 163 -13.87 32.31 -0.40
C ALA A 163 -13.89 33.83 -0.32
N ASP A 164 -13.15 34.49 -1.20
CA ASP A 164 -13.34 35.92 -1.39
C ASP A 164 -14.82 36.20 -1.75
N ALA A 165 -15.27 37.40 -1.44
CA ALA A 165 -16.66 37.82 -1.60
C ALA A 165 -17.13 37.91 -3.09
N SER A 166 -16.46 37.24 -4.04
CA SER A 166 -16.73 37.32 -5.47
C SER A 166 -17.69 36.24 -6.00
N GLY A 167 -18.08 35.26 -5.17
CA GLY A 167 -19.12 34.28 -5.53
C GLY A 167 -18.78 33.37 -6.71
N ARG A 168 -17.50 33.22 -7.07
CA ARG A 168 -17.07 32.35 -8.18
C ARG A 168 -16.61 30.99 -7.62
N GLN A 169 -17.32 29.91 -7.95
CA GLN A 169 -16.85 28.55 -7.67
C GLN A 169 -15.49 28.32 -8.34
N PRO A 170 -14.50 27.70 -7.66
CA PRO A 170 -13.26 27.33 -8.31
C PRO A 170 -13.57 26.22 -9.32
N ARG A 171 -13.17 26.43 -10.57
CA ARG A 171 -13.31 25.39 -11.61
C ARG A 171 -12.48 24.19 -11.20
N HIS A 172 -13.04 23.01 -11.34
CA HIS A 172 -12.45 21.70 -11.03
C HIS A 172 -11.22 21.32 -11.90
N ASP A 173 -10.64 22.27 -12.63
CA ASP A 173 -9.58 22.06 -13.60
C ASP A 173 -8.29 22.70 -13.11
N ALA A 174 -7.58 22.00 -12.24
CA ALA A 174 -6.16 22.23 -11.98
C ALA A 174 -5.43 20.88 -11.95
N LEU A 175 -5.57 20.13 -13.05
CA LEU A 175 -4.60 19.13 -13.43
C LEU A 175 -3.44 19.85 -14.13
N LEU A 176 -2.27 19.80 -13.49
CA LEU A 176 -0.93 19.87 -14.09
C LEU A 176 -0.69 21.02 -15.07
N HIS A 177 -0.15 22.15 -14.58
CA HIS A 177 0.74 22.96 -15.42
C HIS A 177 2.20 22.70 -15.02
N MET A 178 2.97 22.24 -15.99
CA MET A 178 4.39 21.89 -15.91
C MET A 178 5.31 23.13 -15.86
N ASP A 179 4.74 24.30 -15.53
CA ASP A 179 5.41 25.60 -15.55
C ASP A 179 5.81 26.09 -14.14
N ASP A 180 5.18 25.57 -13.08
CA ASP A 180 5.47 25.96 -11.68
C ASP A 180 6.77 25.36 -11.11
N TYR A 181 7.41 24.41 -11.82
CA TYR A 181 8.68 23.82 -11.37
C TYR A 181 9.92 24.64 -11.72
N LYS A 182 9.80 25.64 -12.61
CA LYS A 182 10.95 26.44 -13.07
C LYS A 182 11.32 27.60 -12.15
N GLU A 183 10.38 28.16 -11.40
CA GLU A 183 10.64 29.30 -10.51
C GLU A 183 11.31 28.91 -9.18
N VAL A 184 11.37 27.62 -8.83
CA VAL A 184 12.04 27.16 -7.59
C VAL A 184 13.54 26.86 -7.80
N MET A 185 14.00 26.77 -9.06
CA MET A 185 15.38 26.40 -9.38
C MET A 185 16.26 27.55 -9.88
N ASP A 186 15.67 28.69 -10.24
CA ASP A 186 16.40 29.87 -10.71
C ASP A 186 15.97 31.12 -9.91
N GLY A 187 16.63 31.41 -8.78
CA GLY A 187 16.36 32.64 -8.01
C GLY A 187 17.15 32.81 -6.71
N GLU A 188 18.37 33.36 -6.87
CA GLU A 188 19.29 33.96 -5.86
C GLU A 188 20.03 33.07 -4.84
#